data_AF-A0A645HUF8-F1
#
_entry.id   AF-A0A645HUF8-F1
#
_cell.length_a   1.000
_cell.length_b   1.000
_cell.length_c   1.000
_cell.angle_alpha   90.00
_cell.angle_beta   90.00
_cell.angle_gamma   90.00
#
_symmetry.space_group_name_H-M   'P 1'
#
loop_
_entity.id
_entity.type
_entity.pdbx_description
1 polymer ?
#
loop_
_entity_poly.entity_id
_entity_poly.type
_entity_poly.pdbx_seq_one_letter_code
_entity_poly.pdbx_strand_id
1 'polypeptide(L)'
;MQPMLFSGPSSISDDHRILVHAYFYMNCIDFFDLKTFSKKTILFSPDAQDYKKIIEKPSYRFKETCGTKDYVYILKDQANKGDSLIGSSICVFSWDAKPVCELRFDERINYFFVEDKSHELFAIDYDEKIWRYKMPINTTKANKSSIENGIHEH
;
A
#
# COMPACT_ATOMS: atom_id res chain seq x y z
N MET A 1 12.92 -26.09 6.15
CA MET A 1 13.13 -24.63 6.07
C MET A 1 11.74 -23.99 5.96
N GLN A 2 11.19 -23.46 7.06
CA GLN A 2 9.92 -22.72 7.01
C GLN A 2 10.17 -21.44 6.21
N PRO A 3 9.53 -21.23 5.05
CA PRO A 3 9.80 -20.04 4.26
C PRO A 3 9.31 -18.81 5.03
N MET A 4 9.92 -17.67 4.73
CA MET A 4 9.71 -16.31 5.25
C MET A 4 8.25 -15.81 5.15
N LEU A 5 7.29 -16.54 5.71
CA LEU A 5 5.84 -16.30 5.61
C LEU A 5 5.40 -15.02 6.32
N PHE A 6 6.27 -14.37 7.09
CA PHE A 6 6.01 -13.12 7.80
C PHE A 6 6.84 -11.95 7.28
N SER A 7 7.47 -12.08 6.11
CA SER A 7 8.27 -11.00 5.54
C SER A 7 7.38 -10.03 4.77
N GLY A 8 7.45 -8.76 5.15
CA GLY A 8 6.60 -7.71 4.62
C GLY A 8 6.72 -6.43 5.44
N PRO A 9 6.36 -5.27 4.88
CA PRO A 9 6.25 -4.03 5.65
C PRO A 9 5.09 -4.10 6.64
N SER A 10 5.26 -3.39 7.76
CA SER A 10 4.25 -3.29 8.82
C SER A 10 4.12 -1.85 9.30
N SER A 11 2.91 -1.49 9.70
CA SER A 11 2.62 -0.25 10.41
C SER A 11 1.69 -0.55 11.59
N ILE A 12 1.83 0.24 12.65
CA ILE A 12 0.97 0.16 13.83
C ILE A 12 0.23 1.49 13.98
N SER A 13 -1.04 1.45 14.39
CA SER A 13 -1.81 2.66 14.67
C SER A 13 -1.23 3.43 15.85
N ASP A 14 -1.45 4.75 15.91
CA ASP A 14 -0.94 5.63 16.97
C ASP A 14 -1.37 5.19 18.39
N ASP A 15 -2.54 4.58 18.52
CA ASP A 15 -3.06 4.03 19.77
C ASP A 15 -2.51 2.63 20.10
N HIS A 16 -1.60 2.11 19.27
CA HIS A 16 -0.99 0.78 19.34
C HIS A 16 -1.99 -0.38 19.35
N ARG A 17 -3.19 -0.17 18.82
CA ARG A 17 -4.26 -1.19 18.83
C ARG A 17 -4.25 -2.05 17.58
N ILE A 18 -4.00 -1.46 16.41
CA ILE A 18 -4.07 -2.17 15.13
C ILE A 18 -2.68 -2.29 14.55
N LEU A 19 -2.22 -3.53 14.37
CA LEU A 19 -1.03 -3.84 13.57
C LEU A 19 -1.48 -4.23 12.17
N VAL A 20 -0.90 -3.59 11.16
CA VAL A 20 -1.10 -3.91 9.75
C VAL A 20 0.17 -4.52 9.20
N HIS A 21 0.04 -5.61 8.47
CA HIS A 21 1.17 -6.28 7.82
C HIS A 21 0.80 -6.67 6.38
N ALA A 22 1.60 -6.23 5.41
CA ALA A 22 1.41 -6.56 4.00
C ALA A 22 2.46 -7.58 3.54
N TYR A 23 2.02 -8.76 3.13
CA TYR A 23 2.93 -9.89 2.90
C TYR A 23 3.56 -9.86 1.51
N PHE A 24 4.90 -9.80 1.42
CA PHE A 24 5.63 -9.60 0.16
C PHE A 24 5.18 -10.51 -0.99
N TYR A 25 4.87 -11.78 -0.69
CA TYR A 25 4.57 -12.81 -1.69
C TYR A 25 3.32 -13.61 -1.34
N MET A 26 2.38 -13.02 -0.60
CA MET A 26 1.09 -13.68 -0.31
C MET A 26 -0.12 -12.95 -0.88
N ASN A 27 0.08 -11.84 -1.62
CA ASN A 27 -0.98 -11.01 -2.20
C ASN A 27 -2.10 -10.70 -1.18
N CYS A 28 -1.74 -10.53 0.09
CA CYS A 28 -2.69 -10.25 1.16
C CYS A 28 -2.11 -9.27 2.18
N ILE A 29 -3.03 -8.64 2.91
CA ILE A 29 -2.74 -7.70 3.98
C ILE A 29 -3.57 -8.10 5.18
N ASP A 30 -2.92 -8.28 6.32
CA ASP A 30 -3.60 -8.57 7.58
C ASP A 30 -3.67 -7.33 8.47
N PHE A 31 -4.83 -7.13 9.08
CA PHE A 31 -5.11 -6.16 10.12
C PHE A 31 -5.39 -6.93 11.41
N PHE A 32 -4.49 -6.82 12.38
CA PHE A 32 -4.57 -7.46 13.68
C PHE A 32 -5.05 -6.45 14.72
N ASP A 33 -6.18 -6.72 15.36
CA ASP A 33 -6.58 -6.00 16.58
C ASP A 33 -5.86 -6.66 17.76
N LEU A 34 -4.87 -5.95 18.32
CA LEU A 34 -4.01 -6.43 19.39
C LEU A 34 -4.73 -6.47 20.75
N LYS A 35 -5.89 -5.81 20.87
CA LYS A 35 -6.71 -5.84 22.09
C LYS A 35 -7.62 -7.06 22.11
N THR A 36 -8.25 -7.38 20.98
CA THR A 36 -9.18 -8.52 20.87
C THR A 36 -8.52 -9.79 20.35
N PHE A 37 -7.26 -9.71 19.92
CA PHE A 37 -6.54 -10.78 19.22
C PHE A 37 -7.28 -11.30 17.99
N SER A 38 -8.09 -10.44 17.36
CA SER A 38 -8.81 -10.79 16.13
C SER A 38 -8.07 -10.27 14.90
N LYS A 39 -8.35 -10.89 13.75
CA LYS A 39 -7.69 -10.59 12.49
C LYS A 39 -8.70 -10.38 11.37
N LYS A 40 -8.46 -9.38 10.53
CA LYS A 40 -9.10 -9.22 9.23
C LYS A 40 -8.05 -9.33 8.13
N THR A 41 -8.39 -10.00 7.04
CA THR A 41 -7.49 -10.19 5.90
C THR A 41 -8.11 -9.58 4.65
N ILE A 42 -7.33 -8.79 3.91
CA ILE A 42 -7.66 -8.31 2.57
C ILE A 42 -6.88 -9.14 1.55
N LEU A 43 -7.59 -9.75 0.60
CA LEU A 43 -7.00 -10.57 -0.48
C LEU A 43 -6.96 -9.77 -1.78
N PHE A 44 -5.80 -9.74 -2.44
CA PHE A 44 -5.60 -9.02 -3.71
C PHE A 44 -5.64 -9.92 -4.94
N SER A 45 -5.70 -11.25 -4.75
CA SER A 45 -5.82 -12.22 -5.83
C SER A 45 -6.60 -13.45 -5.40
N PRO A 46 -7.21 -14.21 -6.32
CA PRO A 46 -7.85 -15.50 -6.01
C PRO A 46 -6.90 -16.51 -5.36
N ASP A 47 -5.62 -16.46 -5.73
CA ASP A 47 -4.58 -17.35 -5.20
C ASP A 47 -3.85 -16.77 -3.98
N ALA A 48 -4.37 -15.69 -3.37
CA ALA A 48 -3.77 -15.09 -2.19
C ALA A 48 -3.60 -16.12 -1.06
N GLN A 49 -2.53 -16.01 -0.29
CA GLN A 49 -2.09 -16.96 0.75
C GLN A 49 -1.65 -18.35 0.25
N ASP A 50 -1.88 -18.72 -1.01
CA ASP A 50 -1.32 -19.94 -1.61
C ASP A 50 0.08 -19.65 -2.17
N TYR A 51 1.08 -19.72 -1.30
CA TYR A 51 2.47 -19.43 -1.65
C TYR A 51 2.93 -20.18 -2.90
N LYS A 52 2.54 -21.46 -3.08
CA LYS A 52 2.98 -22.27 -4.21
C LYS A 52 2.49 -21.71 -5.54
N LYS A 53 1.25 -21.22 -5.58
CA LYS A 53 0.69 -20.60 -6.79
C LYS A 53 1.23 -19.19 -7.02
N ILE A 54 1.45 -18.43 -5.95
CA ILE A 54 1.92 -17.05 -6.07
C ILE A 54 3.36 -16.98 -6.56
N ILE A 55 4.26 -17.86 -6.12
CA ILE A 55 5.65 -17.82 -6.61
C ILE A 55 5.76 -18.09 -8.11
N GLU A 56 4.82 -18.84 -8.68
CA GLU A 56 4.78 -19.10 -10.12
C GLU A 56 4.28 -17.89 -10.91
N LYS A 57 3.42 -17.06 -10.29
CA LYS A 57 2.77 -15.90 -10.90
C LYS A 57 2.51 -14.80 -9.85
N PRO A 58 3.55 -14.05 -9.44
CA PRO A 58 3.34 -12.95 -8.51
C PRO A 58 2.43 -11.91 -9.18
N SER A 59 1.40 -11.46 -8.45
CA SER A 59 0.48 -10.44 -8.96
C SER A 59 0.83 -9.06 -8.40
N TYR A 60 1.26 -9.03 -7.13
CA TYR A 60 1.66 -7.80 -6.46
C TYR A 60 2.90 -8.04 -5.61
N ARG A 61 3.68 -6.98 -5.45
CA ARG A 61 4.75 -6.92 -4.46
C ARG A 61 4.49 -5.72 -3.56
N PHE A 62 4.17 -5.97 -2.29
CA PHE A 62 4.12 -4.91 -1.29
C PHE A 62 5.54 -4.48 -0.94
N LYS A 63 5.76 -3.20 -0.62
CA LYS A 63 7.11 -2.68 -0.43
C LYS A 63 7.28 -1.90 0.85
N GLU A 64 6.30 -1.06 1.16
CA GLU A 64 6.35 -0.17 2.30
C GLU A 64 4.95 0.10 2.83
N THR A 65 4.88 0.44 4.11
CA THR A 65 3.69 0.94 4.76
C THR A 65 3.99 2.22 5.52
N CYS A 66 3.06 3.16 5.49
CA CYS A 66 3.11 4.39 6.27
C CYS A 66 1.79 4.54 7.04
N GLY A 67 1.87 4.70 8.35
CA GLY A 67 0.73 4.93 9.22
C GLY A 67 0.56 6.41 9.51
N THR A 68 -0.69 6.85 9.52
CA THR A 68 -1.13 8.18 9.92
C THR A 68 -2.17 8.02 11.02
N LYS A 69 -2.59 9.13 11.65
CA LYS A 69 -3.65 9.05 12.68
C LYS A 69 -4.92 8.35 12.19
N ASP A 70 -5.34 8.64 10.96
CA ASP A 70 -6.64 8.21 10.44
C ASP A 70 -6.55 7.01 9.49
N TYR A 71 -5.41 6.83 8.81
CA TYR A 71 -5.25 5.88 7.73
C TYR A 71 -3.91 5.13 7.75
N VAL A 72 -3.89 4.00 7.05
CA VAL A 72 -2.67 3.27 6.69
C VAL A 72 -2.54 3.24 5.17
N TYR A 73 -1.33 3.52 4.71
CA TYR A 73 -0.95 3.58 3.31
C TYR A 73 -0.01 2.43 3.01
N ILE A 74 -0.20 1.76 1.88
CA ILE A 74 0.52 0.54 1.55
C ILE A 74 0.96 0.60 0.09
N LEU A 75 2.26 0.73 -0.13
CA LEU A 75 2.87 0.75 -1.45
C LEU A 75 2.93 -0.67 -2.02
N LYS A 76 2.40 -0.83 -3.23
CA LYS A 76 2.50 -2.06 -4.01
C LYS A 76 2.92 -1.77 -5.45
N ASP A 77 3.72 -2.67 -6.00
CA ASP A 77 3.97 -2.73 -7.44
C ASP A 77 3.10 -3.82 -8.05
N GLN A 78 2.56 -3.57 -9.25
CA GLN A 78 1.90 -4.61 -10.03
C GLN A 78 2.96 -5.43 -10.77
N ALA A 79 2.99 -6.73 -10.52
CA ALA A 79 3.88 -7.66 -11.20
C ALA A 79 3.15 -8.27 -12.42
N ASN A 80 3.78 -8.19 -13.59
CA ASN A 80 3.33 -8.92 -14.78
C ASN A 80 4.22 -10.14 -15.03
N LYS A 81 3.69 -11.10 -15.81
CA LYS A 81 4.49 -12.21 -16.35
C LYS A 81 5.68 -11.63 -17.13
N GLY A 82 6.90 -11.91 -16.68
CA GLY A 82 8.15 -11.46 -17.31
C GLY A 82 8.89 -10.33 -16.59
N ASP A 83 8.75 -10.20 -15.27
CA ASP A 83 9.52 -9.31 -14.38
C ASP A 83 9.46 -7.79 -14.65
N SER A 84 8.65 -7.37 -15.62
CA SER A 84 8.44 -5.95 -15.89
C SER A 84 7.38 -5.41 -14.92
N LEU A 85 7.82 -4.66 -13.90
CA LEU A 85 6.94 -3.92 -13.00
C LEU A 85 6.34 -2.74 -13.79
N ILE A 86 5.02 -2.73 -13.95
CA ILE A 86 4.32 -1.81 -14.86
C ILE A 86 3.97 -0.47 -14.20
N GLY A 87 3.82 -0.47 -12.87
CA GLY A 87 3.50 0.74 -12.14
C GLY A 87 3.42 0.49 -10.65
N SER A 88 3.56 1.57 -9.91
CA SER A 88 3.39 1.59 -8.46
C SER A 88 2.02 2.17 -8.11
N SER A 89 1.41 1.63 -7.07
CA SER A 89 0.22 2.23 -6.47
C SER A 89 0.27 2.14 -4.96
N ILE A 90 -0.39 3.09 -4.30
CA ILE A 90 -0.55 3.11 -2.85
C ILE A 90 -2.01 2.86 -2.53
N CYS A 91 -2.29 1.75 -1.86
CA CYS A 91 -3.62 1.48 -1.31
C CYS A 91 -3.77 2.17 0.03
N VAL A 92 -4.89 2.85 0.23
CA VAL A 92 -5.22 3.55 1.47
C VAL A 92 -6.38 2.84 2.14
N PHE A 93 -6.19 2.51 3.41
CA PHE A 93 -7.22 1.90 4.25
C PHE A 93 -7.40 2.73 5.52
N SER A 94 -8.60 2.73 6.07
CA SER A 94 -8.77 3.07 7.48
C SER A 94 -8.23 1.93 8.36
N TRP A 95 -7.90 2.25 9.61
CA TRP A 95 -7.39 1.27 10.58
C TRP A 95 -8.36 0.12 10.89
N ASP A 96 -9.66 0.23 10.56
CA ASP A 96 -10.64 -0.86 10.68
C ASP A 96 -10.73 -1.78 9.45
N ALA A 97 -9.75 -1.68 8.53
CA ALA A 97 -9.59 -2.43 7.29
C ALA A 97 -10.61 -2.08 6.18
N LYS A 98 -11.22 -0.88 6.20
CA LYS A 98 -12.06 -0.43 5.08
C LYS A 98 -11.19 0.23 4.01
N PRO A 99 -11.37 -0.11 2.72
CA PRO A 99 -10.68 0.58 1.65
C PRO A 99 -11.18 2.02 1.53
N VAL A 100 -10.25 2.96 1.38
CA VAL A 100 -10.54 4.39 1.17
C VAL A 100 -10.34 4.74 -0.29
N CYS A 101 -9.13 4.55 -0.81
CA CYS A 101 -8.79 4.79 -2.22
C CYS A 101 -7.52 4.05 -2.63
N GLU A 102 -7.19 4.12 -3.92
CA GLU A 102 -5.90 3.69 -4.48
C GLU A 102 -5.30 4.87 -5.27
N LEU A 103 -4.09 5.27 -4.91
CA LEU A 103 -3.29 6.28 -5.61
C LEU A 103 -2.41 5.57 -6.63
N ARG A 104 -2.41 6.02 -7.88
CA ARG A 104 -1.61 5.43 -8.96
C ARG A 104 -0.58 6.43 -9.43
N PHE A 105 0.61 5.93 -9.71
CA PHE A 105 1.75 6.72 -10.14
C PHE A 105 2.21 6.24 -11.50
N ASP A 106 2.60 7.17 -12.36
CA ASP A 106 3.25 6.87 -13.64
C ASP A 106 4.69 6.42 -13.39
N GLU A 107 5.28 6.93 -12.31
CA GLU A 107 6.59 6.57 -11.81
C GLU A 107 6.58 5.26 -11.03
N ARG A 108 7.72 4.57 -11.07
CA ARG A 108 7.97 3.43 -10.19
C ARG A 108 8.46 3.97 -8.85
N ILE A 109 7.61 3.92 -7.84
CA ILE A 109 7.91 4.42 -6.51
C ILE A 109 8.69 3.37 -5.72
N ASN A 110 9.81 3.78 -5.12
CA ASN A 110 10.63 2.95 -4.25
C ASN A 110 10.25 3.10 -2.77
N TYR A 111 10.17 4.36 -2.32
CA TYR A 111 9.80 4.71 -0.95
C TYR A 111 8.74 5.80 -0.92
N PHE A 112 8.00 5.91 0.17
CA PHE A 112 7.11 7.03 0.40
C PHE A 112 6.92 7.34 1.89
N PHE A 113 6.53 8.57 2.17
CA PHE A 113 6.12 9.04 3.49
C PHE A 113 4.91 9.95 3.36
N VAL A 114 4.03 9.95 4.36
CA VAL A 114 2.85 10.80 4.42
C VAL A 114 2.96 11.72 5.63
N GLU A 115 2.83 13.03 5.40
CA GLU A 115 2.80 14.04 6.45
C GLU A 115 1.34 14.41 6.77
N ASP A 116 0.90 14.04 7.97
CA ASP A 116 -0.49 14.20 8.42
C ASP A 116 -0.96 15.65 8.43
N LYS A 117 -0.09 16.58 8.87
CA LYS A 117 -0.50 17.97 9.09
C LYS A 117 -0.70 18.74 7.80
N SER A 118 0.12 18.46 6.79
CA SER A 118 0.01 19.12 5.49
C SER A 118 -0.85 18.34 4.50
N HIS A 119 -1.24 17.10 4.82
CA HIS A 119 -1.92 16.17 3.91
C HIS A 119 -1.13 15.96 2.61
N GLU A 120 0.18 15.73 2.76
CA GLU A 120 1.10 15.58 1.65
C GLU A 120 1.75 14.21 1.67
N LEU A 121 1.95 13.67 0.48
CA LEU A 121 2.70 12.45 0.26
C LEU A 121 3.99 12.81 -0.45
N PHE A 122 5.10 12.36 0.12
CA PHE A 122 6.43 12.44 -0.49
C PHE A 122 6.80 11.04 -0.97
N ALA A 123 7.29 10.92 -2.19
CA ALA A 123 7.69 9.65 -2.75
C ALA A 123 9.10 9.75 -3.37
N ILE A 124 9.88 8.69 -3.27
CA ILE A 124 11.18 8.55 -3.92
C ILE A 124 11.03 7.45 -4.95
N ASP A 125 11.29 7.74 -6.22
CA ASP A 125 11.25 6.75 -7.29
C ASP A 125 12.53 5.89 -7.37
N TYR A 126 12.58 4.96 -8.31
CA TYR A 126 13.77 4.12 -8.53
C TYR A 126 14.98 4.86 -9.10
N ASP A 127 14.79 6.06 -9.66
CA ASP A 127 15.85 6.94 -10.15
C ASP A 127 16.29 7.95 -9.06
N GLU A 128 15.87 7.73 -7.81
CA GLU A 128 16.14 8.58 -6.65
C GLU A 128 15.58 10.00 -6.74
N LYS A 129 14.59 10.24 -7.62
CA LYS A 129 13.89 11.53 -7.68
C LYS A 129 12.83 11.60 -6.59
N ILE A 130 12.69 12.79 -6.02
CA ILE A 130 11.70 13.09 -5.00
C ILE A 130 10.47 13.72 -5.66
N TRP A 131 9.31 13.20 -5.32
CA TRP A 131 8.01 13.65 -5.79
C TRP A 131 7.16 14.09 -4.60
N ARG A 132 6.37 15.14 -4.80
CA ARG A 132 5.44 15.67 -3.80
C ARG A 132 4.03 15.68 -4.36
N TYR A 133 3.11 15.04 -3.64
CA TYR A 133 1.71 14.94 -4.02
C TYR A 133 0.83 15.52 -2.92
N LYS A 134 -0.10 16.38 -3.31
CA LYS A 134 -1.14 16.87 -2.40
C LYS A 134 -2.28 15.86 -2.35
N MET A 135 -2.60 15.34 -1.18
CA MET A 135 -3.70 14.39 -1.04
C MET A 135 -5.04 15.12 -1.06
N PRO A 136 -6.07 14.58 -1.74
CA PRO A 136 -7.40 15.18 -1.72
C PRO A 136 -7.98 15.08 -0.30
N ILE A 137 -8.23 16.24 0.32
CA ILE A 137 -8.91 16.34 1.62
C ILE A 137 -10.37 15.95 1.40
N ASN A 138 -10.79 14.78 1.89
CA ASN A 138 -12.19 14.34 2.04
C ASN A 138 -13.18 14.84 0.97
N THR A 139 -13.34 14.09 -0.13
CA THR A 139 -14.60 14.13 -0.87
C THR A 139 -15.23 12.75 -0.90
N THR A 140 -16.24 12.57 -0.07
CA THR A 140 -17.31 11.60 -0.22
C THR A 140 -17.99 11.80 -1.58
N LYS A 141 -17.37 11.25 -2.63
CA LYS A 141 -17.92 10.81 -3.93
C LYS A 141 -16.72 10.63 -4.87
N ALA A 142 -16.32 9.38 -5.08
CA ALA A 142 -15.54 9.00 -6.25
C ALA A 142 -16.44 9.18 -7.49
N ASN A 143 -16.52 10.40 -8.00
CA ASN A 143 -16.92 10.62 -9.38
C ASN A 143 -15.73 10.20 -10.25
N LYS A 144 -16.00 9.32 -11.22
CA LYS A 144 -15.14 9.11 -12.38
C LYS A 144 -14.83 10.46 -13.02
N SER A 145 -13.62 10.95 -12.81
CA SER A 145 -12.91 11.77 -13.77
C SER A 145 -11.43 11.60 -13.50
N SER A 146 -10.72 11.13 -14.51
CA SER A 146 -9.29 11.31 -14.70
C SER A 146 -8.86 12.68 -14.18
N ILE A 147 -8.07 12.69 -13.10
CA ILE A 147 -7.35 13.89 -12.68
C ILE A 147 -6.00 13.77 -13.36
N GLU A 148 -5.94 14.30 -14.58
CA GLU A 148 -4.69 14.74 -15.19
C GLU A 148 -4.22 16.00 -14.44
N ASN A 149 -2.90 16.11 -14.29
CA ASN A 149 -2.13 17.26 -13.81
C ASN A 149 -1.96 17.36 -12.27
N GLY A 150 -1.00 16.58 -11.76
CA GLY A 150 -0.21 17.00 -10.60
C GLY A 150 0.76 18.11 -11.03
N ILE A 151 0.83 19.19 -10.26
CA ILE A 151 1.73 20.32 -10.51
C ILE A 151 3.17 19.88 -10.18
N HIS A 152 4.07 20.00 -11.16
CA HIS A 152 5.50 19.75 -11.00
C HIS A 152 6.21 20.99 -10.43
N GLU A 153 6.88 20.85 -9.29
CA GLU A 153 7.94 21.78 -8.88
C GLU A 153 9.24 20.99 -8.71
N HIS A 154 10.30 21.52 -9.34
CA HIS A 154 11.63 20.93 -9.50
C HIS A 154 12.47 20.92 -8.23
#